data_AF-A0A3M1FD47-F1
#
_entry.id   AF-A0A3M1FD47-F1
#
_cell.length_a   1.000
_cell.length_b   1.000
_cell.length_c   1.000
_cell.angle_alpha   90.00
_cell.angle_beta   90.00
_cell.angle_gamma   90.00
#
_symmetry.space_group_name_H-M   'P 1'
#
loop_
_entity.id
_entity.type
_entity.pdbx_description
1 polymer ?
#
loop_
_entity_poly.entity_id
_entity_poly.type
_entity_poly.pdbx_seq_one_letter_code
_entity_poly.pdbx_strand_id
1 'polypeptide(L)' 'CPWNRFETPSSEPAFAPRPDNVSPPLDELADLDEATFRARFRKSPIKRTKWAGFQRNVQIARSNVPRDE' A
#
# COMPACT_ATOMS: atom_id res chain seq x y z
N CYS A 1 -17.14 -1.84 11.28
CA CYS A 1 -18.12 -0.72 11.38
C CYS A 1 -19.49 -1.25 10.97
N PRO A 2 -20.58 -1.02 11.74
CA PRO A 2 -21.92 -1.53 11.40
C PRO A 2 -22.50 -0.92 10.11
N TRP A 3 -21.98 0.20 9.63
CA TRP A 3 -22.44 0.86 8.41
C TRP A 3 -21.91 0.24 7.10
N ASN A 4 -20.75 -0.42 7.14
CA ASN A 4 -20.16 -1.04 5.94
C ASN A 4 -21.04 -2.16 5.36
N ARG A 5 -21.92 -2.77 6.14
CA ARG A 5 -22.87 -3.79 5.64
C ARG A 5 -23.86 -3.24 4.61
N PHE A 6 -24.04 -1.92 4.57
CA PHE A 6 -24.93 -1.23 3.62
C PHE A 6 -24.14 -0.65 2.44
N GLU A 7 -22.83 -0.87 2.38
CA GLU A 7 -21.99 -0.36 1.31
C GLU A 7 -22.26 -1.09 0.00
N THR A 8 -22.16 -0.35 -1.09
CA THR A 8 -22.21 -0.89 -2.45
C THR A 8 -20.94 -0.48 -3.18
N PRO A 9 -20.35 -1.35 -4.02
CA PRO A 9 -19.21 -0.96 -4.84
C PRO A 9 -19.52 0.29 -5.67
N SER A 10 -18.55 1.20 -5.78
CA SER A 10 -18.70 2.38 -6.63
C SER A 10 -18.64 2.01 -8.10
N SER A 11 -19.44 2.69 -8.92
CA SER A 11 -19.39 2.62 -10.38
C SER A 11 -18.44 3.66 -11.00
N GLU A 12 -17.81 4.53 -10.20
CA GLU A 12 -16.87 5.55 -10.67
C GLU A 12 -15.52 4.90 -11.03
N PRO A 13 -15.12 4.85 -12.32
CA PRO A 13 -13.89 4.18 -12.73
C PRO A 13 -12.62 4.78 -12.12
N ALA A 14 -12.63 6.08 -11.79
CA ALA A 14 -11.48 6.73 -11.16
C ALA A 14 -11.14 6.18 -9.76
N PHE A 15 -12.08 5.47 -9.11
CA PHE A 15 -11.87 4.83 -7.82
C PHE A 15 -11.34 3.40 -7.92
N ALA A 16 -11.18 2.85 -9.13
CA ALA A 16 -10.59 1.54 -9.29
C ALA A 16 -9.15 1.53 -8.73
N PRO A 17 -8.78 0.50 -7.94
CA PRO A 17 -7.44 0.39 -7.41
C PRO A 17 -6.44 0.15 -8.53
N ARG A 18 -5.20 0.60 -8.32
CA ARG A 18 -4.10 0.27 -9.25
C ARG A 18 -3.67 -1.19 -8.99
N PRO A 19 -3.70 -2.09 -9.99
CA PRO A 19 -3.48 -3.52 -9.77
C PRO A 19 -2.16 -3.85 -9.07
N ASP A 20 -1.10 -3.11 -9.40
CA ASP A 20 0.24 -3.23 -8.83
C ASP A 20 0.33 -2.83 -7.34
N ASN A 21 -0.73 -2.23 -6.78
CA ASN A 21 -0.76 -1.77 -5.39
C ASN A 21 -1.87 -2.46 -4.58
N VAL A 22 -2.50 -3.50 -5.12
CA VAL A 22 -3.44 -4.35 -4.38
C VAL A 22 -2.65 -5.47 -3.72
N SER A 23 -2.46 -5.38 -2.40
CA SER A 23 -1.77 -6.39 -1.59
C SER A 23 -0.40 -6.85 -2.16
N PRO A 24 0.52 -5.93 -2.49
CA PRO A 24 1.84 -6.32 -2.99
C PRO A 24 2.66 -7.05 -1.90
N PRO A 25 3.57 -7.97 -2.28
CA PRO A 25 4.47 -8.61 -1.33
C PRO A 25 5.31 -7.60 -0.56
N LEU A 26 5.45 -7.79 0.76
CA LEU A 26 6.21 -6.86 1.60
C LEU A 26 7.69 -6.81 1.25
N ASP A 27 8.26 -7.92 0.75
CA ASP A 27 9.67 -7.97 0.33
C ASP A 27 9.91 -7.10 -0.91
N GLU A 28 9.02 -7.16 -1.91
CA GLU A 28 9.10 -6.25 -3.08
C GLU A 28 8.99 -4.77 -2.69
N LEU A 29 8.18 -4.47 -1.67
CA LEU A 29 8.07 -3.10 -1.16
C LEU A 29 9.31 -2.67 -0.38
N ALA A 30 9.99 -3.60 0.30
CA ALA A 30 11.20 -3.32 1.05
C ALA A 30 12.37 -2.95 0.12
N ASP A 31 12.41 -3.52 -1.08
CA ASP A 31 13.47 -3.28 -2.07
C ASP A 31 13.32 -1.97 -2.85
N LEU A 32 12.22 -1.23 -2.66
CA LEU A 32 12.03 0.07 -3.30
C LEU A 32 13.04 1.10 -2.78
N ASP A 33 13.89 1.60 -3.66
CA ASP A 33 14.66 2.82 -3.44
C ASP A 33 13.78 4.09 -3.59
N GLU A 34 14.37 5.26 -3.34
CA GLU A 34 13.60 6.52 -3.41
C GLU A 34 13.07 6.80 -4.83
N ALA A 35 13.83 6.48 -5.86
CA ALA A 35 13.46 6.75 -7.25
C ALA A 35 12.27 5.89 -7.69
N THR A 36 12.35 4.59 -7.43
CA THR A 36 11.30 3.59 -7.72
C THR A 36 10.04 3.85 -6.88
N PHE A 37 10.18 4.23 -5.60
CA PHE A 37 9.05 4.70 -4.78
C PHE A 37 8.34 5.90 -5.42
N ARG A 38 9.10 6.92 -5.84
CA ARG A 38 8.56 8.13 -6.47
C ARG A 38 7.83 7.82 -7.79
N ALA A 39 8.35 6.86 -8.55
CA ALA A 39 7.76 6.41 -9.81
C ALA A 39 6.46 5.62 -9.59
N ARG A 40 6.50 4.56 -8.77
CA ARG A 40 5.36 3.67 -8.46
C ARG A 40 4.19 4.44 -7.86
N PHE A 41 4.45 5.29 -6.86
CA PHE A 41 3.41 6.04 -6.15
C PHE A 41 3.17 7.44 -6.74
N ARG A 42 3.54 7.70 -8.00
CA ARG A 42 3.21 8.95 -8.69
C ARG A 42 1.70 9.13 -8.75
N LYS A 43 1.19 10.32 -8.39
CA LYS A 43 -0.25 10.62 -8.27
C LYS A 43 -1.01 9.70 -7.29
N SER A 44 -0.31 9.11 -6.31
CA SER A 44 -0.92 8.33 -5.22
C SER A 44 -0.83 9.11 -3.90
N PRO A 45 -1.89 9.08 -3.06
CA PRO A 45 -1.83 9.64 -1.70
C PRO A 45 -0.70 9.03 -0.84
N ILE A 46 -0.25 7.81 -1.15
CA ILE A 46 0.88 7.14 -0.45
C ILE A 46 2.13 8.01 -0.48
N LYS A 47 2.36 8.80 -1.55
CA LYS A 47 3.54 9.67 -1.67
C LYS A 47 3.70 10.68 -0.52
N ARG A 48 2.62 11.00 0.22
CA ARG A 48 2.64 11.89 1.39
C ARG A 48 3.51 11.37 2.54
N THR A 49 3.69 10.05 2.66
CA THR A 49 4.55 9.45 3.70
C THR A 49 6.03 9.73 3.48
N LYS A 50 6.42 10.11 2.25
CA LYS A 50 7.80 10.07 1.73
C LYS A 50 8.37 8.65 1.75
N TRP A 51 9.50 8.46 1.07
CA TRP A 51 10.15 7.15 0.96
C TRP A 51 10.55 6.60 2.33
N ALA A 52 11.22 7.39 3.16
CA ALA A 52 11.67 6.96 4.50
C ALA A 52 10.51 6.54 5.41
N GLY A 53 9.38 7.28 5.38
CA GLY A 53 8.19 6.92 6.15
C GLY A 53 7.51 5.66 5.65
N PHE A 54 7.49 5.45 4.33
CA PHE A 54 6.99 4.22 3.71
C PHE A 54 7.84 3.01 4.10
N GLN A 55 9.17 3.10 3.94
CA GLN A 55 10.09 2.02 4.31
C GLN A 55 9.99 1.62 5.78
N ARG A 56 9.87 2.60 6.69
CA ARG A 56 9.62 2.33 8.11
C ARG A 56 8.33 1.52 8.33
N ASN A 57 7.25 1.86 7.64
CA ASN A 57 5.99 1.13 7.76
C ASN A 57 6.09 -0.28 7.18
N VAL A 58 6.79 -0.46 6.05
CA VAL A 58 7.03 -1.79 5.45
C VAL A 58 7.83 -2.68 6.41
N GLN A 59 8.87 -2.16 7.05
CA GLN A 59 9.65 -2.91 8.04
C GLN A 59 8.80 -3.36 9.23
N ILE A 60 7.95 -2.47 9.77
CA ILE A 60 7.00 -2.81 10.83
C ILE A 60 5.99 -3.86 10.36
N ALA A 61 5.49 -3.74 9.12
CA ALA A 61 4.57 -4.73 8.57
C ALA A 61 5.23 -6.11 8.47
N ARG A 62 6.49 -6.18 8.00
CA ARG A 62 7.27 -7.44 7.95
C ARG A 62 7.47 -8.05 9.32
N SER A 63 7.73 -7.24 10.35
CA SER A 63 7.87 -7.74 11.73
C SER A 63 6.55 -8.24 12.34
N ASN A 64 5.41 -7.75 11.84
CA ASN A 64 4.09 -8.14 12.32
C ASN A 64 3.55 -9.39 11.61
N VAL A 65 4.20 -9.86 10.54
CA VAL A 65 3.81 -11.13 9.90
C VAL A 65 4.00 -12.24 10.92
N PRO A 66 2.96 -13.04 11.23
CA PRO A 66 3.07 -14.16 12.15
C PRO A 66 4.22 -15.07 11.71
N ARG A 67 5.05 -15.47 12.67
CA ARG A 67 6.04 -16.53 12.45
C ARG A 67 5.35 -17.84 12.76
N ASP A 68 5.49 -18.81 11.86
CA ASP A 68 5.10 -20.18 12.13
C ASP A 68 6.09 -20.74 13.16
N GLU A 69 5.72 -20.71 14.45
CA GLU A 69 6.33 -21.50 15.53
C GLU A 69 5.51 -22.77 15.77
#